data_AF-A0A359M3H8-F1
#
_entry.id   AF-A0A359M3H8-F1
#
_cell.length_a   1.000
_cell.length_b   1.000
_cell.length_c   1.000
_cell.angle_alpha   90.00
_cell.angle_beta   90.00
_cell.angle_gamma   90.00
#
_symmetry.space_group_name_H-M   'P 1'
#
loop_
_entity.id
_entity.type
_entity.pdbx_description
1 polymer ?
#
loop_
_entity_poly.entity_id
_entity_poly.type
_entity_poly.pdbx_seq_one_letter_code
_entity_poly.pdbx_strand_id
1 'polypeptide(L)' 'WEYAARAGTLSAFPWERENQTYAYAWANSRSFAITHPVGEKPPNAWGL' A
#
# COMPACT_ATOMS: atom_id res chain seq x y z
N TRP A 1 2.00 12.97 -7.00
CA TRP A 1 2.23 11.73 -6.25
C TRP A 1 0.92 11.17 -5.69
N GLU A 2 0.11 11.96 -4.99
CA GLU A 2 -1.20 11.52 -4.46
C GLU A 2 -2.15 10.93 -5.52
N TYR A 3 -2.24 11.52 -6.71
CA TYR A 3 -3.04 11.00 -7.83
C TYR A 3 -2.73 9.53 -8.16
N ALA A 4 -1.45 9.19 -8.29
CA ALA A 4 -0.97 7.84 -8.58
C ALA A 4 -1.12 6.90 -7.38
N ALA A 5 -0.92 7.40 -6.15
CA ALA A 5 -1.11 6.60 -4.93
C ALA A 5 -2.57 6.20 -4.70
N ARG A 6 -3.52 7.11 -4.98
CA ARG A 6 -4.95 6.85 -4.91
C ARG A 6 -5.46 5.95 -6.03
N ALA A 7 -4.83 6.00 -7.22
CA ALA A 7 -5.25 5.21 -8.38
C ALA A 7 -6.76 5.25 -8.67
N GLY A 8 -7.38 6.43 -8.45
CA GLY A 8 -8.82 6.65 -8.63
C GLY A 8 -9.70 6.46 -7.40
N THR A 9 -9.17 6.01 -6.25
CA THR A 9 -9.96 5.90 -5.01
C THR A 9 -10.13 7.25 -4.30
N LEU A 10 -11.25 7.40 -3.59
CA LEU A 10 -11.51 8.53 -2.68
C LEU A 10 -11.28 8.17 -1.21
N SER A 11 -11.03 6.89 -0.93
CA SER A 11 -10.71 6.36 0.40
C SER A 11 -9.35 6.86 0.90
N ALA A 12 -9.06 6.60 2.18
CA ALA A 12 -7.75 6.88 2.76
C ALA A 12 -6.63 6.00 2.20
N PHE A 13 -6.96 4.79 1.70
CA PHE A 13 -6.01 3.81 1.19
C PHE A 13 -6.49 3.19 -0.13
N PRO A 14 -5.59 2.87 -1.08
CA PRO A 14 -5.98 2.34 -2.40
C PRO A 14 -6.59 0.94 -2.36
N TRP A 15 -6.45 0.20 -1.26
CA TRP A 15 -7.09 -1.10 -1.03
C TRP A 15 -8.47 -0.99 -0.33
N GLU A 16 -8.95 0.23 -0.07
CA GLU A 16 -10.28 0.60 0.45
C GLU A 16 -10.70 0.02 1.82
N ARG A 17 -10.00 -0.99 2.35
CA ARG A 17 -10.33 -1.67 3.60
C ARG A 17 -9.34 -1.33 4.72
N GLU A 18 -9.85 -0.80 5.82
CA GLU A 18 -9.02 -0.29 6.93
C GLU A 18 -8.15 -1.36 7.62
N ASN A 19 -8.51 -2.64 7.52
CA ASN A 19 -7.80 -3.76 8.18
C ASN A 19 -6.84 -4.53 7.27
N GLN A 20 -6.43 -3.97 6.13
CA GLN A 20 -5.54 -4.64 5.16
C GLN A 20 -4.14 -4.03 5.03
N THR A 21 -3.78 -3.06 5.88
CA THR A 21 -2.48 -2.39 5.85
C THR A 21 -1.30 -3.37 5.78
N TYR A 22 -1.35 -4.49 6.50
CA TYR A 22 -0.25 -5.48 6.51
C TYR A 22 -0.09 -6.24 5.19
N ALA A 23 -1.17 -6.40 4.42
CA ALA A 23 -1.11 -7.04 3.12
C ALA A 23 -0.51 -6.10 2.06
N TYR A 24 -0.81 -4.79 2.15
CA TYR A 24 -0.48 -3.82 1.11
C TYR A 24 0.69 -2.87 1.42
N ALA A 25 1.07 -2.71 2.69
CA ALA A 25 2.13 -1.79 3.10
C ALA A 25 3.09 -2.40 4.13
N TRP A 26 4.35 -1.98 4.04
CA TRP A 26 5.37 -2.23 5.06
C TRP A 26 5.26 -1.17 6.16
N ALA A 27 4.29 -1.32 7.06
CA ALA A 27 4.17 -0.46 8.24
C ALA A 27 5.22 -0.84 9.31
N ASN A 28 5.63 0.10 10.16
CA ASN A 28 6.68 -0.10 11.18
C ASN A 28 6.49 -1.40 11.99
N SER A 29 5.26 -1.69 12.41
CA SER A 29 4.91 -2.90 13.17
C SER A 29 5.14 -4.23 12.44
N ARG A 30 5.37 -4.21 11.12
CA ARG A 30 5.58 -5.40 10.26
C ARG A 30 6.77 -5.27 9.30
N SER A 31 7.44 -4.13 9.26
CA SER A 31 8.62 -3.93 8.42
C SER A 31 9.91 -4.42 9.10
N PHE A 32 9.87 -4.73 10.40
CA PHE A 32 11.06 -5.04 11.21
C PHE A 32 12.11 -3.91 11.18
N ALA A 33 11.66 -2.67 10.98
CA ALA A 33 12.53 -1.49 10.81
C ALA A 33 13.57 -1.63 9.68
N ILE A 34 13.29 -2.47 8.67
CA ILE A 34 14.09 -2.62 7.47
C ILE A 34 13.28 -2.26 6.21
N THR A 35 14.00 -1.95 5.14
CA THR A 35 13.41 -1.87 3.79
C THR A 35 13.22 -3.27 3.21
N HIS A 36 12.29 -3.40 2.28
CA HIS A 36 11.96 -4.65 1.60
C HIS A 36 12.04 -4.45 0.08
N PRO A 37 12.29 -5.49 -0.72
CA PRO A 37 12.25 -5.41 -2.17
C PRO A 37 10.92 -4.84 -2.70
N VAL A 38 11.00 -4.12 -3.82
CA VAL A 38 9.81 -3.58 -4.51
C VAL A 38 8.98 -4.70 -5.12
N GLY A 39 7.65 -4.52 -5.18
CA GLY A 39 6.75 -5.48 -5.81
C GLY A 39 6.41 -6.72 -4.99
N GLU A 40 6.80 -6.79 -3.71
CA GLU A 40 6.45 -7.93 -2.84
C GLU A 40 5.04 -7.87 -2.25
N LYS A 41 4.38 -6.71 -2.33
CA LYS A 41 3.00 -6.51 -1.87
C LYS A 41 2.06 -6.26 -3.05
N PRO A 42 0.76 -6.56 -2.91
CA PRO A 42 -0.19 -6.35 -3.99
C PRO A 42 -0.21 -4.89 -4.42
N PRO A 43 -0.23 -4.62 -5.74
CA PRO A 43 -0.23 -3.26 -6.26
C PRO A 43 -1.60 -2.59 -6.08
N ASN A 44 -1.64 -1.27 -6.27
CA ASN A 44 -2.90 -0.55 -6.45
C ASN A 44 -3.51 -0.79 -7.85
N ALA A 45 -4.65 -0.16 -8.14
CA ALA A 45 -5.39 -0.36 -9.40
C ALA A 45 -4.61 0.04 -10.67
N TRP A 46 -3.50 0.78 -10.55
CA TRP A 46 -2.65 1.18 -11.68
C TRP A 46 -1.35 0.37 -11.76
N GLY A 47 -1.19 -0.68 -10.95
CA GLY A 47 -0.01 -1.54 -11.00
C GLY A 47 1.21 -0.96 -10.26
N LEU A 48 0.99 0.01 -9.37
CA LEU A 48 2.03 0.62 -8.53
C LEU A 48 2.10 -0.03 -7.15
#